data_AF-A0A7Y5R113-F1
#
_entry.id   AF-A0A7Y5R113-F1
#
_cell.length_a   1.000
_cell.length_b   1.000
_cell.length_c   1.000
_cell.angle_alpha   90.00
_cell.angle_beta   90.00
_cell.angle_gamma   90.00
#
_symmetry.space_group_name_H-M   'P 1'
#
loop_
_entity.id
_entity.type
_entity.pdbx_description
1 polymer ?
#
loop_
_entity_poly.entity_id
_entity_poly.type
_entity_poly.pdbx_seq_one_letter_code
_entity_poly.pdbx_strand_id
1 'polypeptide(L)'
;MPARTALDRAALERILRRAGELQASAADPLEEMTEEQLIALGQEVGISPQHLKQAIAEERTRPALPEEASLAGRWVGPRTITARRVVRGTRDQLLARLDDWMRREECLQVKRRYVDRILWEPRRDFLGNVKRV
;
A
#
# COMPACT_ATOMS: atom_id res chain seq x y z
N MET A 1 19.98 -25.50 39.61
CA MET A 1 20.25 -24.85 38.31
C MET A 1 19.13 -25.24 37.36
N PRO A 2 18.29 -24.32 36.84
CA PRO A 2 17.25 -24.71 35.90
C PRO A 2 17.88 -25.25 34.61
N ALA A 3 17.32 -26.34 34.08
CA ALA A 3 17.81 -27.00 32.87
C ALA A 3 17.59 -26.11 31.63
N ARG A 4 18.64 -25.92 30.82
CA ARG A 4 18.54 -25.27 29.50
C ARG A 4 17.71 -26.17 28.58
N THR A 5 16.42 -25.90 28.49
CA THR A 5 15.52 -26.60 27.58
C THR A 5 15.69 -26.01 26.18
N ALA A 6 16.03 -26.83 25.20
CA ALA A 6 16.15 -26.38 23.82
C ALA A 6 14.77 -25.98 23.29
N LEU A 7 14.66 -24.77 22.72
CA LEU A 7 13.43 -24.28 22.10
C LEU A 7 13.35 -24.82 20.66
N ASP A 8 12.20 -25.38 20.29
CA ASP A 8 11.93 -25.70 18.90
C ASP A 8 11.61 -24.43 18.09
N ARG A 9 11.63 -24.55 16.76
CA ARG A 9 11.41 -23.42 15.84
C ARG A 9 10.01 -22.81 15.98
N ALA A 10 8.99 -23.64 16.20
CA ALA A 10 7.62 -23.18 16.35
C ALA A 10 7.40 -22.42 17.66
N ALA A 11 8.09 -22.80 18.74
CA ALA A 11 8.13 -22.09 20.00
C ALA A 11 8.84 -20.75 19.83
N LEU A 12 9.98 -20.71 19.14
CA LEU A 12 10.69 -19.48 18.84
C LEU A 12 9.79 -18.47 18.11
N GLU A 13 9.11 -18.88 17.03
CA GLU A 13 8.23 -18.00 16.26
C GLU A 13 7.04 -17.48 17.09
N ARG A 14 6.43 -18.34 17.92
CA ARG A 14 5.35 -17.93 18.84
C ARG A 14 5.84 -16.92 19.87
N ILE A 15 7.03 -17.14 20.43
CA ILE A 15 7.64 -16.24 21.41
C ILE A 15 7.99 -14.90 20.78
N LEU A 16 8.63 -14.89 19.60
CA LEU A 16 8.98 -13.66 18.89
C LEU A 16 7.74 -12.83 18.54
N ARG A 17 6.67 -13.48 18.06
CA ARG A 17 5.39 -12.81 17.82
C ARG A 17 4.81 -12.21 19.10
N ARG A 18 4.76 -12.97 20.20
CA ARG A 18 4.22 -12.49 21.48
C ARG A 18 5.05 -11.37 22.08
N ALA A 19 6.38 -11.44 21.96
CA ALA A 19 7.27 -10.39 22.40
C ALA A 19 7.02 -9.10 21.61
N GLY A 20 6.82 -9.19 20.28
CA GLY A 20 6.43 -8.06 19.45
C GLY A 20 5.08 -7.44 19.86
N GLU A 21 4.08 -8.26 20.16
CA GLU A 21 2.78 -7.78 20.68
C GLU A 21 2.91 -7.03 22.01
N LEU A 22 3.73 -7.56 22.94
CA LEU A 22 3.97 -6.94 24.25
C LEU A 22 4.73 -5.62 24.11
N GLN A 23 5.73 -5.57 23.24
CA GLN A 23 6.49 -4.35 22.94
C GLN A 23 5.58 -3.27 22.36
N ALA A 24 4.71 -3.63 21.40
CA ALA A 24 3.76 -2.70 20.79
C ALA A 24 2.70 -2.20 21.77
N SER A 25 2.27 -3.04 22.74
CA SER A 25 1.31 -2.65 23.77
C SER A 25 1.94 -1.80 24.89
N ALA A 26 3.26 -1.86 25.04
CA ALA A 26 4.02 -1.09 26.02
C ALA A 26 4.53 0.26 25.47
N ALA A 27 4.52 0.45 24.15
CA ALA A 27 4.83 1.71 23.52
C ALA A 27 3.65 2.70 23.72
N ASP A 28 3.95 3.88 24.28
CA ASP A 28 2.97 4.95 24.48
C ASP A 28 2.50 5.48 23.09
N PRO A 29 1.22 5.88 22.89
CA PRO A 29 0.65 6.23 21.58
C PRO A 29 1.22 7.48 20.88
N LEU A 30 2.32 8.05 21.37
CA LEU A 30 2.76 9.41 21.07
C LEU A 30 4.14 9.51 20.42
N GLU A 31 4.77 8.40 20.04
CA GLU A 31 5.99 8.48 19.23
C GLU A 31 5.65 8.59 17.74
N GLU A 32 5.25 9.80 17.33
CA GLU A 32 5.42 10.21 15.93
C GLU A 32 6.93 10.24 15.63
N MET A 33 7.44 9.13 15.11
CA MET A 33 8.83 9.00 14.71
C MET A 33 9.01 9.58 13.30
N THR A 34 10.00 10.46 13.10
CA THR A 34 10.28 11.02 11.77
C THR A 34 10.80 9.93 10.83
N GLU A 35 10.70 10.17 9.51
CA GLU A 35 11.20 9.23 8.51
C GLU A 35 12.71 8.95 8.70
N GLU A 36 13.48 9.96 9.10
CA GLU A 36 14.91 9.86 9.39
C GLU A 36 15.18 8.96 10.60
N GLN A 37 14.40 9.13 11.67
CA GLN A 37 14.51 8.31 12.88
C GLN A 37 14.14 6.85 12.61
N LEU A 38 13.07 6.62 11.82
CA LEU A 38 12.67 5.28 11.40
C LEU A 38 13.79 4.60 10.58
N ILE A 39 14.44 5.34 9.67
CA ILE A 39 15.59 4.84 8.89
C ILE A 39 16.76 4.47 9.79
N ALA A 40 17.12 5.32 10.76
CA ALA A 40 18.20 5.03 11.70
C ALA A 40 17.92 3.75 12.52
N LEU A 41 16.71 3.62 13.06
CA LEU A 41 16.30 2.43 13.80
C LEU A 41 16.34 1.17 12.92
N GLY A 42 15.85 1.26 11.69
CA GLY A 42 15.90 0.16 10.72
C GLY A 42 17.34 -0.31 10.43
N GLN A 43 18.29 0.62 10.35
CA GLN A 43 19.70 0.29 10.14
C GLN A 43 20.30 -0.47 11.34
N GLU A 44 19.95 -0.10 12.57
CA GLU A 44 20.43 -0.77 13.79
C GLU A 44 20.03 -2.25 13.84
N VAL A 45 18.85 -2.59 13.29
CA VAL A 45 18.35 -3.98 13.20
C VAL A 45 18.73 -4.68 11.89
N GLY A 46 19.56 -4.06 11.05
CA GLY A 46 20.09 -4.65 9.82
C GLY A 46 19.17 -4.53 8.59
N ILE A 47 18.15 -3.67 8.61
CA ILE A 47 17.30 -3.39 7.45
C ILE A 47 17.97 -2.33 6.57
N SER A 48 18.08 -2.61 5.27
CA SER A 48 18.62 -1.66 4.30
C SER A 48 17.78 -0.36 4.24
N PRO A 49 18.41 0.83 4.24
CA PRO A 49 17.72 2.12 4.06
C PRO A 49 16.88 2.18 2.79
N GLN A 50 17.30 1.49 1.73
CA GLN A 50 16.56 1.44 0.48
C GLN A 50 15.23 0.70 0.64
N HIS A 51 15.23 -0.44 1.36
CA HIS A 51 14.00 -1.19 1.63
C HIS A 51 13.07 -0.41 2.55
N LEU A 52 13.62 0.32 3.52
CA LEU A 52 12.80 1.12 4.42
C LEU A 52 12.14 2.30 3.71
N LYS A 53 12.90 3.05 2.89
CA LYS A 53 12.34 4.12 2.04
C LYS A 53 11.26 3.61 1.11
N GLN A 54 11.44 2.41 0.55
CA GLN A 54 10.42 1.75 -0.26
C GLN A 54 9.16 1.45 0.57
N ALA A 55 9.31 0.82 1.74
CA ALA A 55 8.18 0.49 2.61
C ALA A 55 7.40 1.73 3.07
N ILE A 56 8.11 2.81 3.40
CA ILE A 56 7.51 4.11 3.76
C ILE A 56 6.72 4.69 2.59
N ALA A 57 7.26 4.62 1.36
CA ALA A 57 6.55 5.06 0.17
C ALA A 57 5.30 4.19 -0.11
N GLU A 58 5.39 2.88 0.12
CA GLU A 58 4.26 1.96 -0.02
C GLU A 58 3.16 2.22 1.02
N GLU A 59 3.51 2.54 2.27
CA GLU A 59 2.52 2.86 3.31
C GLU A 59 1.86 4.22 3.06
N ARG A 60 2.61 5.25 2.65
CA ARG A 60 2.05 6.57 2.29
C ARG A 60 1.07 6.52 1.11
N THR A 61 1.23 5.53 0.23
CA THR A 61 0.36 5.32 -0.94
C THR A 61 -0.71 4.25 -0.69
N ARG A 62 -0.80 3.72 0.53
CA ARG A 62 -1.79 2.74 0.90
C ARG A 62 -3.19 3.36 0.82
N PRO A 63 -4.10 2.80 0.00
CA PRO A 63 -5.48 3.26 -0.03
C PRO A 63 -6.15 2.92 1.31
N ALA A 64 -6.81 3.88 1.93
CA ALA A 64 -7.75 3.63 3.02
C ALA A 64 -9.02 3.00 2.43
N LEU A 65 -9.00 1.69 2.23
CA LEU A 65 -10.18 0.96 1.77
C LEU A 65 -11.13 0.80 2.96
N PRO A 66 -12.40 1.22 2.85
CA PRO A 66 -13.41 0.80 3.80
C PRO A 66 -13.52 -0.73 3.73
N GLU A 67 -13.55 -1.36 4.90
CA GLU A 67 -13.71 -2.81 5.06
C GLU A 67 -15.16 -3.19 4.70
N GLU A 68 -15.52 -3.09 3.41
CA GLU A 68 -16.87 -3.38 2.93
C GLU A 68 -17.03 -4.90 2.75
N ALA A 69 -17.05 -5.65 3.85
CA ALA A 69 -17.48 -7.04 3.87
C ALA A 69 -19.02 -7.12 3.90
N SER A 70 -19.68 -6.59 2.86
CA SER A 70 -21.12 -6.81 2.68
C SER A 70 -21.37 -8.16 1.99
N LEU A 71 -22.33 -8.94 2.48
CA LEU A 71 -22.68 -10.25 1.91
C LEU A 71 -23.16 -10.14 0.45
N ALA A 72 -23.74 -9.00 0.06
CA ALA A 72 -24.14 -8.70 -1.32
C ALA A 72 -22.93 -8.54 -2.27
N GLY A 73 -21.80 -8.03 -1.76
CA GLY A 73 -20.56 -7.85 -2.53
C GLY A 73 -19.94 -9.16 -3.02
N ARG A 74 -20.30 -10.31 -2.44
CA ARG A 74 -19.83 -11.64 -2.91
C ARG A 74 -20.48 -12.09 -4.23
N TRP A 75 -21.67 -11.57 -4.56
CA TRP A 75 -22.41 -11.97 -5.76
C TRP A 75 -22.27 -10.98 -6.91
N VAL A 76 -22.23 -9.67 -6.60
CA VAL A 76 -22.17 -8.59 -7.61
C VAL A 76 -20.76 -8.02 -7.79
N GLY A 77 -19.85 -8.33 -6.87
CA GLY A 77 -18.50 -7.79 -6.83
C GLY A 77 -18.39 -6.49 -6.01
N PRO A 78 -17.16 -6.06 -5.70
CA PRO A 78 -16.93 -4.87 -4.89
C PRO A 78 -17.28 -3.59 -5.66
N ARG A 79 -17.80 -2.58 -4.94
CA ARG A 79 -18.10 -1.25 -5.51
C ARG A 79 -16.84 -0.50 -5.96
N THR A 80 -15.69 -0.82 -5.34
CA THR A 80 -14.39 -0.21 -5.63
C THR A 80 -13.35 -1.31 -5.73
N ILE A 81 -12.58 -1.31 -6.82
CA ILE A 81 -11.42 -2.18 -7.00
C ILE A 81 -10.17 -1.31 -6.92
N THR A 82 -9.14 -1.78 -6.22
CA THR A 82 -7.84 -1.11 -6.19
C THR A 82 -6.74 -2.13 -6.44
N ALA A 83 -5.80 -1.77 -7.30
CA ALA A 83 -4.62 -2.57 -7.60
C ALA A 83 -3.38 -1.70 -7.41
N ARG A 84 -2.28 -2.31 -6.95
CA ARG A 84 -1.00 -1.63 -6.75
C ARG A 84 0.15 -2.47 -7.28
N ARG A 85 1.15 -1.80 -7.83
CA ARG A 85 2.40 -2.42 -8.27
C ARG A 85 3.53 -1.41 -8.16
N VAL A 86 4.69 -1.86 -7.70
CA VAL A 86 5.92 -1.07 -7.74
C VAL A 86 6.47 -1.07 -9.16
N VAL A 87 6.68 0.12 -9.72
CA VAL A 87 7.17 0.33 -11.08
C VAL A 87 8.39 1.25 -11.06
N ARG A 88 9.33 1.04 -11.98
CA ARG A 88 10.52 1.88 -12.12
C ARG A 88 10.20 3.10 -12.99
N GLY A 89 10.65 4.27 -12.57
CA GLY A 89 10.51 5.51 -13.34
C GLY A 89 10.37 6.74 -12.44
N THR A 90 10.39 7.93 -13.04
CA THR A 90 10.03 9.16 -12.34
C THR A 90 8.52 9.33 -12.28
N ARG A 91 8.03 10.04 -11.27
CA ARG A 91 6.61 10.31 -11.08
C ARG A 91 5.96 10.94 -12.32
N ASP A 92 6.58 11.96 -12.90
CA ASP A 92 6.01 12.68 -14.04
C ASP A 92 5.91 11.79 -15.28
N GLN A 93 6.93 10.96 -15.53
CA GLN A 93 6.92 9.99 -16.63
C GLN A 93 5.81 8.95 -16.46
N LEU A 94 5.64 8.44 -15.24
CA LEU A 94 4.62 7.43 -14.93
C LEU A 94 3.21 8.01 -15.00
N LEU A 95 2.98 9.21 -14.45
CA LEU A 95 1.68 9.89 -14.53
C LEU A 95 1.30 10.24 -15.97
N ALA A 96 2.25 10.70 -16.78
CA ALA A 96 2.02 10.98 -18.19
C ALA A 96 1.67 9.71 -18.98
N ARG A 97 2.39 8.60 -18.75
CA ARG A 97 2.09 7.30 -19.39
C ARG A 97 0.73 6.75 -18.96
N LEU A 98 0.40 6.83 -17.67
CA LEU A 98 -0.90 6.41 -17.16
C LEU A 98 -2.03 7.23 -17.78
N ASP A 99 -1.88 8.55 -17.85
CA ASP A 99 -2.90 9.42 -18.45
C ASP A 99 -3.14 9.11 -19.94
N ASP A 100 -2.07 8.89 -20.71
CA ASP A 100 -2.18 8.51 -22.12
C ASP A 100 -2.92 7.17 -22.29
N TRP A 101 -2.54 6.17 -21.50
CA TRP A 101 -3.18 4.84 -21.53
C TRP A 101 -4.65 4.90 -21.11
N MET A 102 -4.98 5.56 -19.99
CA MET A 102 -6.35 5.68 -19.49
C MET A 102 -7.29 6.39 -20.49
N ARG A 103 -6.76 7.33 -21.27
CA ARG A 103 -7.56 8.06 -22.27
C ARG A 103 -7.74 7.30 -23.58
N ARG A 104 -6.69 6.58 -24.04
CA ARG A 104 -6.70 5.86 -25.31
C ARG A 104 -7.35 4.48 -25.20
N GLU A 105 -6.96 3.73 -24.19
CA GLU A 105 -7.36 2.33 -24.06
C GLU A 105 -8.65 2.18 -23.29
N GLU A 106 -8.76 2.82 -22.13
CA GLU A 106 -9.92 2.73 -21.24
C GLU A 106 -11.03 3.75 -21.56
N CYS A 107 -10.83 4.59 -22.59
CA CYS A 107 -11.77 5.64 -23.00
C CYS A 107 -12.23 6.55 -21.86
N LEU A 108 -11.34 6.86 -20.91
CA LEU A 108 -11.62 7.78 -19.82
C LEU A 108 -11.24 9.21 -20.18
N GLN A 109 -11.81 10.18 -19.46
CA GLN A 109 -11.41 11.58 -19.53
C GLN A 109 -10.93 12.06 -18.16
N VAL A 110 -10.02 13.03 -18.18
CA VAL A 110 -9.53 13.66 -16.96
C VAL A 110 -10.66 14.49 -16.36
N LYS A 111 -11.09 14.10 -15.16
CA LYS A 111 -12.01 14.88 -14.33
C LYS A 111 -11.27 15.97 -13.56
N ARG A 112 -10.11 15.62 -12.99
CA ARG A 112 -9.31 16.54 -12.18
C ARG A 112 -7.84 16.11 -12.14
N ARG A 113 -6.93 17.08 -12.14
CA ARG A 113 -5.50 16.85 -11.86
C ARG A 113 -5.14 17.42 -10.49
N TYR A 114 -4.38 16.66 -9.74
CA TYR A 114 -3.66 17.10 -8.56
C TYR A 114 -2.16 16.96 -8.82
N VAL A 115 -1.36 17.47 -7.89
CA VAL A 115 0.10 17.34 -7.98
C VAL A 115 0.50 15.86 -8.00
N ASP A 116 -0.17 15.01 -7.20
CA ASP A 116 0.20 13.60 -6.93
C ASP A 116 -0.66 12.55 -7.62
N ARG A 117 -1.80 12.93 -8.18
CA ARG A 117 -2.76 12.00 -8.76
C ARG A 117 -3.61 12.66 -9.85
N ILE A 118 -4.20 11.83 -10.69
CA ILE A 118 -5.19 12.25 -11.67
C ILE A 118 -6.47 11.47 -11.38
N LEU A 119 -7.60 12.18 -11.41
CA LEU A 119 -8.92 11.58 -11.33
C LEU A 119 -9.47 11.53 -12.74
N TRP A 120 -9.87 10.33 -13.15
CA TRP A 120 -10.54 10.10 -14.42
C TRP A 120 -12.01 9.75 -14.18
N GLU A 121 -12.83 10.00 -15.19
CA GLU A 121 -14.22 9.56 -15.25
C GLU A 121 -14.53 8.98 -16.63
N PRO A 122 -15.55 8.11 -16.77
CA PRO A 122 -15.96 7.60 -18.07
C PRO A 122 -16.29 8.74 -19.02
N ARG A 123 -15.79 8.67 -20.26
CA ARG A 123 -16.22 9.61 -21.31
C ARG A 123 -17.69 9.40 -21.60
N ARG A 124 -18.44 10.50 -21.64
CA ARG A 124 -19.87 10.51 -21.99
C ARG A 124 -20.13 10.85 -23.46
N ASP A 125 -19.08 11.12 -24.24
CA ASP A 125 -19.18 11.42 -25.67
C ASP A 125 -19.51 10.16 -26.48
N PHE A 126 -20.11 10.33 -27.66
CA PHE A 126 -20.57 9.27 -28.56
C PHE A 126 -19.52 8.17 -28.87
N LEU A 127 -18.22 8.49 -28.85
CA LEU A 127 -17.12 7.51 -29.02
C LEU A 127 -16.90 6.60 -27.81
N GLY A 128 -17.26 7.01 -26.59
CA GLY A 128 -17.11 6.20 -25.38
C GLY A 128 -18.09 5.00 -25.32
N ASN A 129 -19.21 5.09 -26.04
CA ASN A 129 -20.20 4.02 -26.10
C ASN A 129 -19.88 2.93 -27.13
N VAL A 130 -18.95 3.17 -28.06
CA VAL A 130 -18.64 2.23 -29.15
C VAL A 130 -17.52 1.24 -28.80
N LYS A 131 -16.66 1.57 -27.80
CA LYS A 131 -15.54 0.69 -27.37
C LYS A 131 -15.89 -0.25 -26.20
N ARG A 132 -17.16 -0.26 -25.75
CA ARG A 132 -17.71 -1.28 -24.81
C ARG A 132 -18.41 -2.39 -25.60
N VAL A 133 -17.67 -3.16 -26.39
CA VAL A 133 -18.14 -4.44 -26.92
C VAL A 133 -16.97 -5.41 -26.91
#